data_AF-A0A6B3B1J3-F1
#
_entry.id   AF-A0A6B3B1J3-F1
#
_cell.length_a   1.000
_cell.length_b   1.000
_cell.length_c   1.000
_cell.angle_alpha   90.00
_cell.angle_beta   90.00
_cell.angle_gamma   90.00
#
_symmetry.space_group_name_H-M   'P 1'
#
loop_
_entity.id
_entity.type
_entity.pdbx_description
1 polymer ?
#
loop_
_entity_poly.entity_id
_entity_poly.type
_entity_poly.pdbx_seq_one_letter_code
_entity_poly.pdbx_strand_id
1 'polypeptide(L)'
;MEVTDEAAEELRQRLAAEAGDVEAMSVLGAMLLRRGDLDGAEPHLRAATAAGDRAAANNLGVLLHQRGYADEAAGWWRIAAVAGSAAAAHALGRHHRERGDEPAAEYWLRQS
;
A
#
# COMPACT_ATOMS: atom_id res chain seq x y z
N MET A 1 -3.74 27.18 -9.22
CA MET A 1 -2.66 26.77 -10.13
C MET A 1 -2.09 25.38 -9.78
N GLU A 2 -2.43 24.77 -8.64
CA GLU A 2 -1.98 23.42 -8.24
C GLU A 2 -2.64 22.25 -8.99
N VAL A 3 -3.92 22.36 -9.35
CA VAL A 3 -4.69 21.25 -9.97
C VAL A 3 -4.11 20.80 -11.31
N THR A 4 -3.45 21.70 -12.04
CA THR A 4 -2.84 21.38 -13.34
C THR A 4 -1.54 20.59 -13.20
N ASP A 5 -0.81 20.76 -12.10
CA ASP A 5 0.44 20.04 -11.86
C ASP A 5 0.14 18.60 -11.44
N GLU A 6 -0.81 18.41 -10.52
CA GLU A 6 -1.24 17.07 -10.08
C GLU A 6 -1.84 16.24 -11.23
N ALA A 7 -2.65 16.87 -12.09
CA ALA A 7 -3.21 16.17 -13.26
C ALA A 7 -2.15 15.83 -14.31
N ALA A 8 -1.16 16.69 -14.53
CA ALA A 8 -0.04 16.42 -15.43
C ALA A 8 0.87 15.31 -14.88
N GLU A 9 1.09 15.30 -13.57
CA GLU A 9 1.83 14.25 -12.89
C GLU A 9 1.09 12.93 -12.95
N GLU A 10 -0.21 12.88 -12.65
CA GLU A 10 -1.01 11.65 -12.77
C GLU A 10 -0.96 11.09 -14.19
N LEU A 11 -1.06 11.95 -15.21
CA LEU A 11 -0.93 11.52 -16.60
C LEU A 11 0.46 10.95 -16.91
N ARG A 12 1.52 11.60 -16.42
CA ARG A 12 2.90 11.11 -16.56
C ARG A 12 3.06 9.73 -15.91
N GLN A 13 2.56 9.57 -14.69
CA GLN A 13 2.62 8.31 -13.95
C GLN A 13 1.80 7.21 -14.64
N ARG A 14 0.64 7.55 -15.21
CA ARG A 14 -0.16 6.62 -16.04
C ARG A 14 0.60 6.12 -17.25
N LEU A 15 1.16 7.02 -18.04
CA LEU A 15 1.91 6.63 -19.24
C LEU A 15 3.13 5.78 -18.90
N ALA A 16 3.84 6.10 -17.82
CA ALA A 16 4.98 5.31 -17.35
C ALA A 16 4.54 3.92 -16.83
N ALA A 17 3.46 3.85 -16.05
CA ALA A 17 2.90 2.60 -15.56
C ALA A 17 2.42 1.70 -16.71
N GLU A 18 1.76 2.26 -17.73
CA GLU A 18 1.37 1.56 -18.96
C GLU A 18 2.58 1.06 -19.76
N ALA A 19 3.70 1.78 -19.70
CA ALA A 19 4.98 1.36 -20.28
C ALA A 19 5.73 0.30 -19.44
N GLY A 20 5.19 -0.12 -18.29
CA GLY A 20 5.77 -1.16 -17.45
C GLY A 20 6.67 -0.64 -16.32
N ASP A 21 6.71 0.67 -16.06
CA ASP A 21 7.47 1.23 -14.95
C ASP A 21 6.82 0.86 -13.60
N VAL A 22 7.55 0.07 -12.81
CA VAL A 22 7.11 -0.46 -11.52
C VAL A 22 6.95 0.64 -10.47
N GLU A 23 7.85 1.61 -10.45
CA GLU A 23 7.78 2.74 -9.52
C GLU A 23 6.56 3.60 -9.86
N ALA A 24 6.33 3.86 -11.15
CA ALA A 24 5.16 4.60 -11.60
C ALA A 24 3.84 3.89 -11.28
N MET A 25 3.78 2.56 -11.40
CA MET A 25 2.63 1.77 -10.93
C MET A 25 2.40 1.96 -9.42
N SER A 26 3.46 1.93 -8.62
CA SER A 26 3.38 2.14 -7.16
C SER A 26 2.88 3.55 -6.83
N VAL A 27 3.43 4.58 -7.48
CA VAL A 27 3.06 5.99 -7.30
C VAL A 27 1.62 6.24 -7.74
N LEU A 28 1.23 5.80 -8.94
CA LEU A 28 -0.11 5.95 -9.46
C LEU A 28 -1.14 5.26 -8.55
N GLY A 29 -0.86 4.02 -8.15
CA GLY A 29 -1.70 3.28 -7.20
C GLY A 29 -1.86 4.02 -5.87
N ALA A 30 -0.79 4.64 -5.35
CA ALA A 30 -0.83 5.45 -4.14
C ALA A 30 -1.62 6.76 -4.30
N MET A 31 -1.55 7.40 -5.47
CA MET A 31 -2.34 8.61 -5.78
C MET A 31 -3.85 8.28 -5.81
N LEU A 32 -4.22 7.21 -6.52
CA LEU A 32 -5.61 6.75 -6.62
C LEU A 32 -6.15 6.33 -5.25
N LEU A 33 -5.37 5.59 -4.46
CA LEU A 33 -5.73 5.21 -3.10
C LEU A 33 -5.96 6.43 -2.19
N ARG A 34 -5.10 7.45 -2.25
CA ARG A 34 -5.27 8.69 -1.49
C ARG A 34 -6.56 9.44 -1.84
N ARG A 35 -7.00 9.33 -3.09
CA ARG A 35 -8.26 9.89 -3.58
C ARG A 35 -9.49 9.01 -3.28
N GLY A 36 -9.29 7.83 -2.68
CA GLY A 36 -10.34 6.87 -2.39
C GLY A 36 -10.79 6.06 -3.61
N ASP A 37 -10.10 6.17 -4.75
CA ASP A 37 -10.36 5.34 -5.92
C ASP A 37 -9.69 3.97 -5.74
N LEU A 38 -10.36 3.13 -4.94
CA LEU A 38 -9.85 1.80 -4.62
C LEU A 38 -9.84 0.88 -5.85
N ASP A 39 -10.81 1.03 -6.76
CA ASP A 39 -10.92 0.22 -7.97
C ASP A 39 -9.80 0.54 -8.95
N GLY A 40 -9.49 1.84 -9.14
CA GLY A 40 -8.36 2.27 -9.95
C GLY A 40 -7.01 1.91 -9.33
N ALA A 41 -6.88 1.99 -8.00
CA ALA A 41 -5.60 1.77 -7.33
C ALA A 41 -5.14 0.30 -7.34
N GLU A 42 -6.07 -0.65 -7.13
CA GLU A 42 -5.75 -2.06 -6.92
C GLU A 42 -4.90 -2.71 -8.04
N PRO A 43 -5.22 -2.58 -9.34
CA PRO A 43 -4.43 -3.21 -10.39
C PRO A 43 -2.98 -2.72 -10.41
N HIS A 44 -2.75 -1.42 -10.18
CA HIS A 44 -1.41 -0.85 -10.17
C HIS A 44 -0.62 -1.30 -8.93
N LEU A 45 -1.23 -1.30 -7.76
CA LEU A 45 -0.58 -1.74 -6.52
C LEU A 45 -0.28 -3.26 -6.55
N ARG A 46 -1.18 -4.08 -7.08
CA ARG A 46 -0.92 -5.53 -7.27
C ARG A 46 0.23 -5.76 -8.25
N ALA A 47 0.25 -5.05 -9.38
CA ALA A 47 1.32 -5.19 -10.38
C ALA A 47 2.69 -4.79 -9.82
N ALA A 48 2.78 -3.62 -9.17
CA ALA A 48 4.01 -3.17 -8.54
C ALA A 48 4.47 -4.12 -7.42
N THR A 49 3.54 -4.61 -6.60
CA THR A 49 3.84 -5.60 -5.55
C THR A 49 4.37 -6.92 -6.14
N ALA A 50 3.76 -7.40 -7.24
CA ALA A 50 4.22 -8.61 -7.94
C ALA A 50 5.63 -8.45 -8.53
N ALA A 51 6.02 -7.22 -8.88
CA ALA A 51 7.37 -6.87 -9.31
C ALA A 51 8.35 -6.64 -8.14
N GLY A 52 7.92 -6.81 -6.89
CA GLY A 52 8.75 -6.69 -5.70
C GLY A 52 8.79 -5.30 -5.07
N ASP A 53 7.94 -4.36 -5.51
CA ASP A 53 7.86 -3.03 -4.92
C ASP A 53 7.28 -3.08 -3.49
N ARG A 54 8.10 -2.68 -2.52
CA ARG A 54 7.76 -2.78 -1.10
C ARG A 54 6.78 -1.70 -0.66
N ALA A 55 6.83 -0.52 -1.28
CA ALA A 55 5.90 0.57 -0.98
C ALA A 55 4.49 0.21 -1.46
N ALA A 56 4.39 -0.43 -2.62
CA ALA A 56 3.15 -0.95 -3.17
C ALA A 56 2.55 -2.03 -2.27
N ALA A 57 3.36 -2.93 -1.70
CA ALA A 57 2.87 -3.95 -0.76
C ALA A 57 2.21 -3.32 0.48
N ASN A 58 2.82 -2.27 1.05
CA ASN A 58 2.20 -1.53 2.16
C ASN A 58 0.87 -0.89 1.74
N ASN A 59 0.84 -0.21 0.59
CA ASN A 59 -0.34 0.47 0.08
C ASN A 59 -1.46 -0.52 -0.30
N LEU A 60 -1.12 -1.70 -0.82
CA LEU A 60 -2.06 -2.78 -1.10
C LEU A 60 -2.70 -3.30 0.19
N GLY A 61 -1.93 -3.42 1.27
CA GLY A 61 -2.47 -3.73 2.59
C GLY A 61 -3.48 -2.68 3.07
N VAL A 62 -3.15 -1.38 2.91
CA VAL A 62 -4.09 -0.29 3.23
C VAL A 62 -5.37 -0.37 2.39
N LEU A 63 -5.24 -0.58 1.08
CA LEU A 63 -6.36 -0.71 0.16
C LEU A 63 -7.29 -1.86 0.56
N LEU A 64 -6.72 -3.05 0.80
CA LEU A 64 -7.49 -4.25 1.15
C LEU A 64 -8.18 -4.09 2.50
N HIS A 65 -7.53 -3.44 3.46
CA HIS A 65 -8.16 -3.13 4.74
C HIS A 65 -9.35 -2.17 4.57
N GLN A 66 -9.23 -1.13 3.74
CA GLN A 66 -10.34 -0.22 3.43
C GLN A 66 -11.51 -0.94 2.72
N ARG A 67 -11.23 -2.01 1.98
CA ARG A 67 -12.24 -2.90 1.37
C ARG A 67 -12.82 -3.94 2.33
N GLY A 68 -12.34 -4.03 3.57
CA GLY A 68 -12.78 -5.00 4.56
C GLY A 68 -12.08 -6.37 4.48
N TYR A 69 -11.06 -6.52 3.63
CA TYR A 69 -10.25 -7.73 3.51
C TYR A 69 -9.06 -7.71 4.49
N ALA A 70 -9.37 -7.62 5.79
CA ALA A 70 -8.37 -7.38 6.83
C ALA A 70 -7.29 -8.48 6.93
N ASP A 71 -7.64 -9.75 6.71
CA ASP A 71 -6.69 -10.85 6.79
C ASP A 71 -5.72 -10.85 5.58
N GLU A 72 -6.21 -10.52 4.38
CA GLU A 72 -5.36 -10.35 3.18
C GLU A 72 -4.44 -9.14 3.34
N ALA A 73 -4.97 -8.04 3.89
CA ALA A 73 -4.18 -6.85 4.22
C ALA A 73 -3.02 -7.16 5.16
N ALA A 74 -3.26 -7.94 6.23
CA ALA A 74 -2.21 -8.36 7.15
C ALA A 74 -1.13 -9.21 6.46
N GLY A 75 -1.46 -10.01 5.45
CA GLY A 75 -0.49 -10.70 4.62
C GLY A 75 0.50 -9.74 3.95
N TRP A 76 -0.02 -8.71 3.29
CA TRP A 76 0.80 -7.72 2.58
C TRP A 76 1.59 -6.80 3.52
N TRP A 77 0.98 -6.36 4.62
CA TRP A 77 1.70 -5.59 5.63
C TRP A 77 2.83 -6.42 6.25
N ARG A 78 2.65 -7.72 6.46
CA ARG A 78 3.75 -8.58 6.95
C ARG A 78 4.93 -8.59 5.98
N ILE A 79 4.68 -8.71 4.69
CA ILE A 79 5.75 -8.66 3.68
C ILE A 79 6.48 -7.31 3.74
N ALA A 80 5.74 -6.21 3.76
CA ALA A 80 6.33 -4.87 3.84
C ALA A 80 7.09 -4.63 5.16
N ALA A 81 6.54 -5.07 6.29
CA ALA A 81 7.15 -4.92 7.62
C ALA A 81 8.45 -5.72 7.76
N VAL A 82 8.48 -6.97 7.30
CA VAL A 82 9.70 -7.80 7.26
C VAL A 82 10.76 -7.15 6.36
N ALA A 83 10.34 -6.43 5.33
CA ALA A 83 11.23 -5.67 4.46
C ALA A 83 11.63 -4.29 5.02
N GLY A 84 11.27 -3.96 6.26
CA GLY A 84 11.67 -2.74 6.97
C GLY A 84 10.66 -1.59 6.92
N SER A 85 9.43 -1.82 6.46
CA SER A 85 8.39 -0.78 6.49
C SER A 85 7.82 -0.60 7.90
N ALA A 86 8.27 0.48 8.56
CA ALA A 86 7.74 0.98 9.83
C ALA A 86 6.20 1.13 9.83
N ALA A 87 5.66 1.73 8.76
CA ALA A 87 4.22 1.94 8.60
C ALA A 87 3.44 0.61 8.54
N ALA A 88 3.97 -0.39 7.84
CA ALA A 88 3.35 -1.70 7.75
C ALA A 88 3.44 -2.46 9.09
N ALA A 89 4.56 -2.35 9.80
CA ALA A 89 4.71 -2.91 11.14
C ALA A 89 3.69 -2.27 12.12
N HIS A 90 3.49 -0.96 12.06
CA HIS A 90 2.46 -0.29 12.85
C HIS A 90 1.04 -0.81 12.50
N ALA A 91 0.74 -0.96 11.21
CA ALA A 91 -0.55 -1.47 10.74
C ALA A 91 -0.83 -2.90 11.24
N LEU A 92 0.17 -3.79 11.18
CA LEU A 92 0.10 -5.13 11.77
C LEU A 92 -0.11 -5.10 13.28
N GLY A 93 0.61 -4.22 13.97
CA GLY A 93 0.48 -4.02 15.40
C GLY A 93 -0.97 -3.72 15.81
N ARG A 94 -1.61 -2.76 15.11
CA ARG A 94 -3.01 -2.44 15.32
C ARG A 94 -3.94 -3.59 14.94
N HIS A 95 -3.71 -4.24 13.81
CA HIS A 95 -4.51 -5.39 13.37
C HIS A 95 -4.50 -6.54 14.40
N HIS A 96 -3.34 -6.89 14.95
CA HIS A 96 -3.24 -7.92 15.99
C HIS A 96 -3.93 -7.50 17.28
N ARG A 97 -3.80 -6.23 17.70
CA ARG A 97 -4.50 -5.70 18.89
C ARG A 97 -6.02 -5.74 18.74
N GLU A 98 -6.55 -5.37 17.58
CA GLU A 98 -7.99 -5.45 17.29
C GLU A 98 -8.54 -6.87 17.41
N ARG A 99 -7.69 -7.88 17.19
CA ARG A 99 -8.02 -9.30 17.34
C ARG A 99 -7.71 -9.87 18.73
N GLY A 100 -7.22 -9.04 19.66
CA GLY A 100 -6.86 -9.45 21.02
C GLY A 100 -5.53 -10.18 21.15
N ASP A 101 -4.70 -10.19 20.10
CA ASP A 101 -3.37 -10.79 20.11
C ASP A 101 -2.33 -9.74 20.53
N GLU A 102 -2.32 -9.40 21.82
CA GLU A 102 -1.41 -8.38 22.36
C GLU A 102 0.08 -8.74 22.20
N PRO A 103 0.53 -10.00 22.36
CA PRO A 103 1.94 -10.35 22.14
C PRO A 103 2.41 -10.06 20.70
N ALA A 104 1.62 -10.41 19.69
CA ALA A 104 1.97 -10.10 18.31
C ALA A 104 1.86 -8.59 18.03
N ALA A 105 0.88 -7.91 18.64
CA ALA A 105 0.76 -6.46 18.52
C ALA A 105 2.01 -5.74 19.03
N GLU A 106 2.47 -6.06 20.26
CA GLU A 106 3.68 -5.49 20.85
C GLU A 106 4.95 -5.83 20.07
N TYR A 107 5.03 -7.02 19.48
CA TYR A 107 6.13 -7.38 18.61
C TYR A 107 6.23 -6.42 17.43
N TRP A 108 5.15 -6.23 16.67
CA TRP A 108 5.16 -5.39 15.48
C TRP A 108 5.27 -3.90 15.79
N LEU A 109 4.64 -3.42 16.88
CA LEU A 109 4.74 -2.01 17.30
C LEU A 109 6.15 -1.62 17.77
N ARG A 110 6.97 -2.58 18.23
CA ARG A 110 8.39 -2.31 18.51
C ARG A 110 9.25 -2.18 17.25
N GLN A 111 8.74 -2.64 16.10
CA GLN A 111 9.42 -2.60 14.81
C GLN A 111 8.88 -1.46 13.92
N SER A 112 7.86 -0.72 14.39
CA SER A 112 7.28 0.42 13.68
C SER A 112 8.00 1.72 13.94
#